data_AF-A0AA89C0X1-F1
#
_entry.id   AF-A0AA89C0X1-F1
#
_cell.length_a   1.000
_cell.length_b   1.000
_cell.length_c   1.000
_cell.angle_alpha   90.00
_cell.angle_beta   90.00
_cell.angle_gamma   90.00
#
_symmetry.space_group_name_H-M   'P 1'
#
loop_
_entity.id
_entity.type
_entity.pdbx_description
1 polymer ?
#
loop_
_entity_poly.entity_id
_entity_poly.type
_entity_poly.pdbx_seq_one_letter_code
_entity_poly.pdbx_strand_id
1 'polypeptide(L)'
;MHCALDQSTHYGSQWIGNIRDTRRAITKARFLTGTYMVQSKLSRFNQNTVDPTCQLCQSSVENYQHVLLECGALLTYRKEYLCELSRVMTYHFGKGMWENLSKDVIMDIIMDVTRANVVHSMQLNTEQCTYIERISRYLCYRVHSGRIFLLEKVSRGKRGPSGS
;
A
#
# COMPACT_ATOMS: atom_id res chain seq x y z
N MET A 1 24.90 -31.21 -13.24
CA MET A 1 25.46 -30.02 -12.57
C MET A 1 24.70 -29.87 -11.26
N HIS A 2 25.24 -30.42 -10.17
CA HIS A 2 24.57 -30.51 -8.85
C HIS A 2 24.97 -29.29 -8.01
N CYS A 3 24.00 -28.46 -7.64
CA CYS A 3 24.19 -27.47 -6.57
C CYS A 3 23.86 -28.13 -5.23
N ALA A 4 24.87 -28.25 -4.37
CA ALA A 4 24.71 -28.68 -2.99
C ALA A 4 24.03 -27.56 -2.17
N LEU A 5 23.01 -27.93 -1.39
CA LEU A 5 22.37 -27.07 -0.40
C LEU A 5 23.09 -27.25 0.93
N ASP A 6 23.82 -26.23 1.35
CA ASP A 6 24.45 -26.15 2.67
C ASP A 6 23.38 -25.78 3.72
N GLN A 7 23.19 -26.66 4.70
CA GLN A 7 22.28 -26.49 5.82
C GLN A 7 23.07 -26.02 7.05
N SER A 8 23.26 -24.71 7.18
CA SER A 8 23.63 -24.13 8.46
C SER A 8 23.21 -22.67 8.56
N THR A 9 22.12 -22.38 9.28
CA THR A 9 21.91 -21.04 9.83
C THR A 9 21.41 -21.11 11.28
N HIS A 10 22.33 -20.73 12.17
CA HIS A 10 22.07 -20.35 13.55
C HIS A 10 20.96 -19.29 13.62
N TYR A 11 19.85 -19.63 14.26
CA TYR A 11 18.81 -18.68 14.68
C TYR A 11 19.29 -17.89 15.90
N GLY A 12 20.08 -16.85 15.65
CA GLY A 12 20.52 -15.86 16.64
C GLY A 12 20.35 -14.45 16.09
N SER A 13 19.14 -14.09 15.64
CA SER A 13 18.89 -12.81 14.98
C SER A 13 18.69 -11.67 15.98
N GLN A 14 19.77 -10.96 16.28
CA GLN A 14 19.72 -9.61 16.81
C GLN A 14 19.06 -8.71 15.74
N TRP A 15 17.75 -8.46 15.87
CA TRP A 15 16.99 -7.57 15.00
C TRP A 15 17.43 -6.11 15.21
N ILE A 16 18.56 -5.72 14.60
CA ILE A 16 18.83 -4.30 14.33
C ILE A 16 17.91 -3.92 13.16
N GLY A 17 16.63 -3.69 13.47
CA GLY A 17 15.63 -3.30 12.50
C GLY A 17 16.05 -2.00 11.83
N ASN A 18 16.25 -2.04 10.51
CA ASN A 18 16.53 -0.85 9.73
C ASN A 18 15.41 0.18 9.95
N ILE A 19 15.76 1.41 10.36
CA ILE A 19 14.80 2.50 10.62
C ILE A 19 13.83 2.69 9.44
N ARG A 20 14.30 2.47 8.21
CA ARG A 20 13.47 2.56 7.00
C ARG A 20 12.36 1.50 6.99
N ASP A 21 12.65 0.29 7.42
CA ASP A 21 11.67 -0.81 7.48
C ASP A 21 10.64 -0.57 8.57
N THR A 22 11.05 -0.04 9.72
CA THR A 22 10.13 0.37 10.78
C THR A 22 9.15 1.44 10.28
N ARG A 23 9.62 2.47 9.57
CA ARG A 23 8.74 3.52 9.01
C ARG A 23 7.73 2.97 8.00
N ARG A 24 8.16 2.02 7.17
CA ARG A 24 7.29 1.34 6.21
C ARG A 24 6.22 0.51 6.93
N ALA A 25 6.62 -0.25 7.95
CA ALA A 25 5.72 -1.07 8.75
C ALA A 25 4.68 -0.21 9.48
N ILE A 26 5.10 0.88 10.12
CA ILE A 26 4.18 1.85 10.78
C ILE A 26 3.17 2.40 9.79
N THR A 27 3.60 2.74 8.56
CA THR A 27 2.69 3.29 7.56
C THR A 27 1.62 2.29 7.16
N LYS A 28 2.00 1.04 6.90
CA LYS A 28 1.04 -0.03 6.58
C LYS A 28 0.12 -0.34 7.77
N ALA A 29 0.65 -0.36 8.99
CA ALA A 29 -0.12 -0.53 10.21
C ALA A 29 -1.20 0.56 10.38
N ARG A 30 -0.92 1.81 9.96
CA ARG A 30 -1.93 2.87 9.96
C ARG A 30 -3.09 2.58 9.02
N PHE A 31 -2.82 2.07 7.82
CA PHE A 31 -3.88 1.63 6.91
C PHE A 31 -4.70 0.51 7.54
N LEU A 32 -4.03 -0.52 8.08
CA LEU A 32 -4.68 -1.69 8.68
C LEU A 32 -5.57 -1.36 9.87
N THR A 33 -5.06 -0.54 10.78
CA THR A 33 -5.79 -0.12 12.00
C THR A 33 -6.85 0.94 11.73
N GLY A 34 -7.02 1.34 10.47
CA GLY A 34 -7.92 2.43 10.10
C GLY A 34 -7.47 3.80 10.62
N THR A 35 -6.26 3.96 11.17
CA THR A 35 -5.74 5.24 11.68
C THR A 35 -5.14 6.11 10.59
N TYR A 36 -5.02 5.60 9.36
CA TYR A 36 -4.65 6.40 8.20
C TYR A 36 -5.77 7.38 7.82
N MET A 37 -5.43 8.66 7.75
CA MET A 37 -6.39 9.75 7.54
C MET A 37 -6.60 10.01 6.04
N VAL A 38 -7.83 9.76 5.59
CA VAL A 38 -8.36 10.10 4.25
C VAL A 38 -9.55 11.05 4.37
N GLN A 39 -9.93 11.74 3.29
CA GLN A 39 -11.01 12.73 3.32
C GLN A 39 -12.36 12.12 3.71
N SER A 40 -12.69 10.91 3.23
CA SER A 40 -13.91 10.20 3.64
C SER A 40 -13.96 9.89 5.14
N LYS A 41 -12.81 9.79 5.81
CA LYS A 41 -12.76 9.63 7.27
C LYS A 41 -12.96 10.97 7.96
N LEU A 42 -12.30 12.03 7.48
CA LEU A 42 -12.46 13.38 8.01
C LEU A 42 -13.90 13.87 7.90
N SER A 43 -14.59 13.60 6.79
CA SER A 43 -16.00 13.99 6.60
C SER A 43 -16.97 13.29 7.56
N ARG A 44 -16.64 12.09 8.05
CA ARG A 44 -17.49 11.34 8.99
C ARG A 44 -17.32 11.78 10.44
N PHE A 45 -16.14 12.27 10.82
CA PHE A 45 -15.81 12.57 12.23
C PHE A 45 -15.76 14.07 12.55
N ASN A 46 -15.69 14.95 11.55
CA ASN A 46 -15.74 16.39 11.79
C ASN A 46 -17.18 16.88 11.96
N GLN A 47 -17.38 17.80 12.91
CA GLN A 47 -18.66 18.49 13.10
C GLN A 47 -18.98 19.42 11.91
N ASN A 48 -17.95 19.88 11.20
CA ASN A 48 -18.08 20.68 10.00
C ASN A 48 -18.17 19.80 8.75
N THR A 49 -18.98 20.22 7.78
CA THR A 49 -19.08 19.58 6.46
C THR A 49 -17.72 19.62 5.76
N VAL A 50 -17.03 18.49 5.72
CA VAL A 50 -15.79 18.32 4.93
C VAL A 50 -16.14 17.55 3.67
N ASP A 51 -15.74 18.09 2.52
CA ASP A 51 -15.87 17.41 1.23
C ASP A 51 -15.02 16.11 1.24
N PRO A 52 -15.63 14.92 1.04
CA PRO A 52 -14.92 13.65 1.05
C PRO A 52 -14.07 13.41 -0.21
N THR A 53 -14.11 14.32 -1.19
CA THR A 53 -13.42 14.19 -2.47
C THR A 53 -11.89 14.28 -2.31
N CYS A 54 -11.15 13.51 -3.11
CA CYS A 54 -9.70 13.51 -3.06
C CYS A 54 -9.11 14.88 -3.43
N GLN A 55 -8.33 15.47 -2.52
CA GLN A 55 -7.72 16.78 -2.72
C GLN A 55 -6.63 16.80 -3.80
N LEU A 56 -6.15 15.63 -4.23
CA LEU A 56 -5.10 15.50 -5.24
C LEU A 56 -5.66 15.41 -6.65
N CYS A 57 -6.63 14.52 -6.89
CA CYS A 57 -7.17 14.27 -8.23
C CYS A 57 -8.56 14.87 -8.46
N GLN A 58 -9.27 15.24 -7.38
CA GLN A 58 -10.62 15.82 -7.40
C GLN A 58 -11.68 15.01 -8.16
N SER A 59 -11.45 13.70 -8.39
CA SER A 59 -12.31 12.89 -9.26
C SER A 59 -13.27 11.96 -8.53
N SER A 60 -12.99 11.62 -7.26
CA SER A 60 -13.77 10.65 -6.49
C SER A 60 -13.52 10.79 -4.99
N VAL A 61 -14.38 10.13 -4.20
CA VAL A 61 -14.26 10.05 -2.75
C VAL A 61 -12.91 9.43 -2.34
N GLU A 62 -12.18 10.11 -1.47
CA GLU A 62 -10.90 9.62 -0.99
C GLU A 62 -11.10 8.57 0.11
N ASN A 63 -11.02 7.30 -0.27
CA ASN A 63 -10.93 6.15 0.63
C ASN A 63 -9.61 5.37 0.39
N TYR A 64 -9.40 4.26 1.09
CA TYR A 64 -8.16 3.48 0.97
C TYR A 64 -7.98 2.87 -0.42
N GLN A 65 -9.05 2.32 -0.99
CA GLN A 65 -9.03 1.80 -2.36
C GLN A 65 -8.64 2.88 -3.37
N HIS A 66 -9.23 4.07 -3.25
CA HIS A 66 -8.87 5.21 -4.10
C HIS A 66 -7.38 5.55 -3.98
N VAL A 67 -6.88 5.71 -2.76
CA VAL A 67 -5.49 6.10 -2.51
C VAL A 67 -4.50 5.05 -3.02
N LEU A 68 -4.76 3.77 -2.76
CA LEU A 68 -3.82 2.67 -3.06
C LEU A 68 -3.92 2.17 -4.51
N LEU A 69 -5.10 2.24 -5.14
CA LEU A 69 -5.33 1.63 -6.46
C LEU A 69 -5.70 2.62 -7.58
N GLU A 70 -6.44 3.70 -7.29
CA GLU A 70 -7.18 4.42 -8.34
C GLU A 70 -6.70 5.87 -8.58
N CYS A 71 -6.24 6.58 -7.55
CA CYS A 71 -5.95 8.02 -7.59
C CYS A 71 -4.96 8.39 -8.70
N GLY A 72 -5.40 9.07 -9.77
CA GLY A 72 -4.53 9.38 -10.91
C GLY A 72 -3.25 10.13 -10.54
N ALA A 73 -3.33 11.05 -9.57
CA ALA A 73 -2.19 11.82 -9.06
C ALA A 73 -1.11 10.96 -8.39
N LEU A 74 -1.45 9.76 -7.91
CA LEU A 74 -0.56 8.84 -7.21
C LEU A 74 -0.05 7.69 -8.09
N LEU A 75 -0.40 7.66 -9.39
CA LEU A 75 -0.06 6.58 -10.30
C LEU A 75 1.44 6.26 -10.33
N THR A 76 2.28 7.29 -10.43
CA THR A 76 3.75 7.13 -10.48
C THR A 76 4.35 6.55 -9.19
N TYR A 77 3.66 6.68 -8.05
CA TYR A 77 4.11 6.15 -6.77
C TYR A 77 3.71 4.69 -6.53
N ARG A 78 2.68 4.20 -7.23
CA ARG A 78 2.17 2.82 -7.08
C ARG A 78 2.51 1.89 -8.23
N LYS A 79 2.70 2.40 -9.45
CA LYS A 79 2.81 1.60 -10.68
C LYS A 79 3.87 0.50 -10.56
N GLU A 80 5.07 0.84 -10.10
CA GLU A 80 6.18 -0.11 -9.94
C GLU A 80 5.79 -1.30 -9.03
N TYR A 81 5.26 -1.02 -7.84
CA TYR A 81 4.92 -2.04 -6.86
C TYR A 81 3.67 -2.85 -7.23
N LEU A 82 2.69 -2.24 -7.91
CA LEU A 82 1.54 -2.98 -8.45
C LEU A 82 1.96 -3.90 -9.59
N CYS A 83 2.89 -3.47 -10.45
CA CYS A 83 3.49 -4.35 -11.46
C CYS A 83 4.29 -5.49 -10.82
N GLU A 84 5.02 -5.22 -9.73
CA GLU A 84 5.75 -6.26 -9.00
C GLU A 84 4.81 -7.28 -8.35
N LEU A 85 3.74 -6.82 -7.68
CA LEU A 85 2.69 -7.70 -7.14
C LEU A 85 2.07 -8.54 -8.26
N SER A 86 1.66 -7.91 -9.37
CA SER A 86 1.10 -8.60 -10.53
C SER A 86 2.03 -9.69 -11.07
N ARG A 87 3.33 -9.42 -11.15
CA ARG A 87 4.34 -10.40 -11.59
C ARG A 87 4.45 -11.58 -10.63
N VAL A 88 4.46 -11.34 -9.32
CA VAL A 88 4.50 -12.41 -8.30
C VAL A 88 3.25 -13.27 -8.39
N MET A 89 2.09 -12.64 -8.48
CA MET A 89 0.82 -13.34 -8.62
C MET A 89 0.78 -14.18 -9.89
N THR A 90 1.23 -13.61 -11.01
CA THR A 90 1.30 -14.33 -12.30
C THR A 90 2.29 -15.51 -12.26
N TYR A 91 3.43 -15.33 -11.61
CA TYR A 91 4.46 -16.37 -11.50
C TYR A 91 3.98 -17.57 -10.68
N HIS A 92 3.28 -17.33 -9.57
CA HIS A 92 2.83 -18.41 -8.67
C HIS A 92 1.48 -19.01 -9.05
N PHE A 93 0.58 -18.24 -9.69
CA PHE A 93 -0.80 -18.65 -9.94
C PHE A 93 -1.18 -18.73 -11.43
N GLY A 94 -0.25 -18.41 -12.32
CA GLY A 94 -0.46 -18.46 -13.75
C GLY A 94 -0.92 -17.14 -14.37
N LYS A 95 -0.83 -17.09 -15.70
CA LYS A 95 -1.17 -15.92 -16.51
C LYS A 95 -2.66 -15.58 -16.40
N GLY A 96 -2.98 -14.30 -16.27
CA GLY A 96 -4.36 -13.83 -16.19
C GLY A 96 -4.93 -13.80 -14.78
N MET A 97 -4.25 -14.41 -13.79
CA MET A 97 -4.75 -14.44 -12.41
C MET A 97 -4.94 -13.02 -11.86
N TRP A 98 -3.92 -12.16 -12.02
CA TRP A 98 -3.96 -10.79 -11.51
C TRP A 98 -5.10 -9.97 -12.12
N GLU A 99 -5.30 -10.09 -13.43
CA GLU A 99 -6.32 -9.37 -14.18
C GLU A 99 -7.75 -9.80 -13.79
N ASN A 100 -7.91 -11.03 -13.30
CA ASN A 100 -9.17 -11.59 -12.86
C ASN A 100 -9.50 -11.27 -11.39
N LEU A 101 -8.57 -10.70 -10.62
CA LEU A 101 -8.84 -10.33 -9.23
C LEU A 101 -9.75 -9.11 -9.15
N SER A 102 -10.75 -9.17 -8.29
CA SER A 102 -11.51 -7.97 -7.92
C SER A 102 -10.63 -6.98 -7.16
N LYS A 103 -11.00 -5.70 -7.19
CA LYS A 103 -10.29 -4.66 -6.43
C LYS A 103 -10.30 -4.94 -4.92
N ASP A 104 -11.36 -5.53 -4.40
CA ASP A 104 -11.47 -5.91 -2.98
C ASP A 104 -10.45 -6.99 -2.62
N VAL A 105 -10.26 -7.99 -3.48
CA VAL A 105 -9.24 -9.02 -3.26
C VAL A 105 -7.83 -8.43 -3.35
N ILE A 106 -7.58 -7.53 -4.32
CA ILE A 106 -6.30 -6.82 -4.41
C ILE A 106 -6.05 -5.99 -3.15
N MET A 107 -7.07 -5.31 -2.64
CA MET A 107 -7.00 -4.57 -1.39
C MET A 107 -6.70 -5.49 -0.21
N ASP A 108 -7.36 -6.64 -0.09
CA ASP A 108 -7.08 -7.63 0.96
C ASP A 108 -5.62 -8.10 0.91
N ILE A 109 -5.07 -8.39 -0.27
CA ILE A 109 -3.65 -8.77 -0.44
C ILE A 109 -2.70 -7.64 -0.01
N ILE A 110 -2.98 -6.40 -0.44
CA ILE A 110 -2.14 -5.24 -0.11
C ILE A 110 -2.19 -4.96 1.39
N MET A 111 -3.37 -5.04 2.00
CA MET A 111 -3.59 -4.69 3.39
C MET A 111 -3.03 -5.80 4.28
N ASP A 112 -3.43 -7.04 4.07
CA ASP A 112 -3.03 -8.18 4.89
C ASP A 112 -3.12 -9.49 4.11
N VAL A 113 -2.00 -9.87 3.49
CA VAL A 113 -1.87 -11.14 2.77
C VAL A 113 -1.98 -12.37 3.69
N THR A 114 -1.87 -12.19 5.01
CA THR A 114 -1.94 -13.30 5.97
C THR A 114 -3.37 -13.65 6.37
N ARG A 115 -4.36 -12.87 5.93
CA ARG A 115 -5.77 -13.19 6.19
C ARG A 115 -6.13 -14.55 5.60
N ALA A 116 -6.85 -15.33 6.41
CA ALA A 116 -7.23 -16.70 6.06
C ALA A 116 -7.94 -16.80 4.69
N ASN A 117 -8.80 -15.83 4.35
CA ASN A 117 -9.48 -15.82 3.05
C ASN A 117 -8.50 -15.70 1.89
N VAL A 118 -7.43 -14.91 2.01
CA VAL A 118 -6.39 -14.75 0.98
C VAL A 118 -5.50 -16.00 0.93
N VAL A 119 -4.98 -16.42 2.08
CA VAL A 119 -4.06 -17.57 2.17
C VAL A 119 -4.71 -18.86 1.67
N HIS A 120 -5.95 -19.15 2.07
CA HIS A 120 -6.64 -20.37 1.65
C HIS A 120 -7.07 -20.34 0.19
N SER A 121 -7.63 -19.21 -0.29
CA SER A 121 -8.07 -19.13 -1.70
C SER A 121 -6.91 -19.17 -2.68
N MET A 122 -5.74 -18.68 -2.27
CA MET A 122 -4.55 -18.63 -3.11
C MET A 122 -3.52 -19.71 -2.78
N GLN A 123 -3.74 -20.56 -1.77
CA GLN A 123 -2.78 -21.61 -1.37
C GLN A 123 -1.35 -21.07 -1.15
N LEU A 124 -1.24 -19.88 -0.54
CA LEU A 124 0.04 -19.23 -0.32
C LEU A 124 0.84 -19.93 0.79
N ASN A 125 2.14 -20.12 0.56
CA ASN A 125 3.08 -20.54 1.59
C ASN A 125 3.68 -19.32 2.33
N THR A 126 4.38 -19.59 3.43
CA THR A 126 4.97 -18.56 4.30
C THR A 126 5.96 -17.63 3.57
N GLU A 127 6.76 -18.18 2.66
CA GLU A 127 7.74 -17.40 1.90
C GLU A 127 7.05 -16.42 0.95
N GLN A 128 6.03 -16.89 0.23
CA GLN A 128 5.21 -16.07 -0.67
C GLN A 128 4.48 -14.97 0.11
N CYS A 129 3.86 -15.31 1.25
CA CYS A 129 3.24 -14.32 2.13
C CYS A 129 4.25 -13.27 2.58
N THR A 130 5.45 -13.67 3.00
CA THR A 130 6.50 -12.74 3.44
C THR A 130 6.96 -11.81 2.31
N TYR A 131 7.09 -12.35 1.09
CA TYR A 131 7.50 -11.58 -0.07
C TYR A 131 6.42 -10.56 -0.50
N ILE A 132 5.17 -10.99 -0.57
CA ILE A 132 4.02 -10.13 -0.88
C ILE A 132 3.82 -9.06 0.20
N GLU A 133 3.97 -9.44 1.48
CA GLU A 133 3.93 -8.52 2.61
C GLU A 133 5.00 -7.43 2.49
N ARG A 134 6.21 -7.81 2.07
CA ARG A 134 7.28 -6.85 1.83
C ARG A 134 6.90 -5.86 0.72
N ILE A 135 6.46 -6.32 -0.44
CA ILE A 135 6.10 -5.44 -1.57
C ILE A 135 4.95 -4.50 -1.18
N SER A 136 3.89 -5.04 -0.59
CA SER A 136 2.70 -4.27 -0.19
C SER A 136 3.03 -3.20 0.88
N ARG A 137 3.97 -3.48 1.78
CA ARG A 137 4.48 -2.49 2.75
C ARG A 137 5.24 -1.35 2.07
N TYR A 138 6.06 -1.66 1.06
CA TYR A 138 6.74 -0.65 0.25
C TYR A 138 5.73 0.20 -0.52
N LEU A 139 4.72 -0.43 -1.14
CA LEU A 139 3.63 0.26 -1.83
C LEU A 139 2.93 1.26 -0.89
N CYS A 140 2.48 0.81 0.29
CA CYS A 140 1.80 1.67 1.26
C CYS A 140 2.66 2.88 1.66
N TYR A 141 3.94 2.63 1.94
CA TYR A 141 4.88 3.70 2.29
C TYR A 141 5.09 4.70 1.15
N ARG A 142 5.30 4.22 -0.08
CA ARG A 142 5.57 5.07 -1.24
C ARG A 142 4.36 5.91 -1.62
N VAL A 143 3.17 5.32 -1.59
CA VAL A 143 1.91 6.02 -1.79
C VAL A 143 1.70 7.07 -0.71
N HIS A 144 1.95 6.74 0.56
CA HIS A 144 1.85 7.70 1.66
C HIS A 144 2.82 8.88 1.49
N SER A 145 4.11 8.62 1.24
CA SER A 145 5.10 9.69 1.03
C SER A 145 4.75 10.56 -0.17
N GLY A 146 4.31 9.95 -1.28
CA GLY A 146 3.85 10.67 -2.47
C GLY A 146 2.63 11.55 -2.17
N ARG A 147 1.65 11.03 -1.45
CA ARG A 147 0.46 11.79 -1.04
C ARG A 147 0.81 13.00 -0.19
N ILE A 148 1.65 12.83 0.84
CA ILE A 148 2.07 13.95 1.71
C ILE A 148 2.78 15.03 0.87
N PHE A 149 3.73 14.63 0.04
CA PHE A 149 4.46 15.56 -0.83
C PHE A 149 3.54 16.36 -1.78
N LEU A 150 2.56 15.69 -2.40
CA LEU A 150 1.63 16.36 -3.32
C LEU A 150 0.65 17.28 -2.56
N LEU A 151 0.16 16.87 -1.39
CA LEU A 151 -0.74 17.70 -0.57
C LEU A 151 -0.05 18.96 -0.05
N GLU A 152 1.23 18.88 0.30
CA GLU A 152 2.04 20.04 0.67
C GLU A 152 2.14 21.05 -0.48
N LYS A 153 2.32 20.56 -1.72
CA LYS A 153 2.32 21.43 -2.92
C LYS A 153 0.99 22.11 -3.15
N VAL A 154 -0.12 21.36 -3.05
CA VAL A 154 -1.48 21.92 -3.19
C VAL A 154 -1.73 22.99 -2.13
N SER A 155 -1.30 22.75 -0.88
CA SER A 155 -1.50 23.68 0.24
C SER A 155 -0.69 24.97 0.11
N ARG A 156 0.49 24.93 -0.54
CA ARG A 156 1.30 26.12 -0.82
C ARG A 156 0.70 26.95 -1.95
N GLY A 157 0.16 26.33 -3.00
CA GLY A 157 -0.46 27.04 -4.13
C GLY A 157 -1.70 27.86 -3.76
N LYS A 158 -2.40 27.51 -2.67
CA LYS A 158 -3.57 28.27 -2.18
C LYS A 158 -3.22 29.55 -1.42
N ARG A 159 -1.95 29.72 -1.00
CA ARG A 159 -1.48 30.97 -0.38
C ARG A 159 -1.03 31.93 -1.49
N GLY A 160 -1.99 32.48 -2.22
CA GLY A 160 -1.71 33.61 -3.10
C GLY A 160 -1.15 34.79 -2.28
N PRO A 161 -0.44 35.75 -2.91
CA PRO A 161 0.03 36.94 -2.21
C PRO A 161 -1.17 37.63 -1.58
N SER A 162 -1.24 37.64 -0.26
CA SER A 162 -2.16 38.47 0.50
C SER A 162 -1.92 39.90 0.05
N GLY A 163 -2.86 40.45 -0.70
CA GLY A 163 -2.78 41.80 -1.26
C GLY A 163 -2.30 42.77 -0.20
N SER A 164 -1.14 43.38 -0.49
CA SER A 164 -0.60 44.54 0.23
C SER A 164 -1.19 45.80 -0.37
#